data_AF-A0A7Y3FT03-F1
#
_entry.id   AF-A0A7Y3FT03-F1
#
_cell.length_a   1.000
_cell.length_b   1.000
_cell.length_c   1.000
_cell.angle_alpha   90.00
_cell.angle_beta   90.00
_cell.angle_gamma   90.00
#
_symmetry.space_group_name_H-M   'P 1'
#
loop_
_entity.id
_entity.type
_entity.pdbx_description
1 polymer ?
#
loop_
_entity_poly.entity_id
_entity_poly.type
_entity_poly.pdbx_seq_one_letter_code
_entity_poly.pdbx_strand_id
1 'polypeptide(L)'
;MISNSNYCQNTISPNDLDIISGKWSGTLTYLDYSTNKPFTMPANVSVERGKDEYQIQLLISYPKEPNANSKDRINISKDGKLLNKNRVTSREILTTQGIKITTEYSGKDNRKKALIRNVYIFGPQQFVIRKEVKFY
;
A
#
# COMPACT_ATOMS: atom_id res chain seq x y z
N MET A 1 30.02 0.61 24.93
CA MET A 1 28.59 0.72 24.55
C MET A 1 28.37 -0.15 23.33
N ILE A 2 27.69 -1.29 23.48
CA ILE A 2 27.36 -2.16 22.36
C ILE A 2 26.04 -1.62 21.78
N SER A 3 26.11 -1.05 20.59
CA SER A 3 24.93 -0.69 19.81
C SER A 3 24.24 -1.97 19.38
N ASN A 4 23.18 -2.36 20.08
CA ASN A 4 22.25 -3.38 19.61
C ASN A 4 21.53 -2.83 18.37
N SER A 5 22.10 -3.07 17.19
CA SER A 5 21.35 -3.07 15.95
C SER A 5 20.34 -4.21 16.02
N ASN A 6 19.17 -3.93 16.60
CA ASN A 6 17.97 -4.73 16.41
C ASN A 6 17.77 -4.84 14.90
N TYR A 7 18.13 -5.98 14.32
CA TYR A 7 17.73 -6.34 12.97
C TYR A 7 16.20 -6.41 13.00
N CYS A 8 15.55 -5.29 12.70
CA CYS A 8 14.10 -5.23 12.64
C CYS A 8 13.67 -6.28 11.61
N GLN A 9 12.92 -7.28 12.06
CA GLN A 9 12.43 -8.32 11.18
C GLN A 9 11.47 -7.65 10.20
N ASN A 10 11.87 -7.54 8.93
CA ASN A 10 11.08 -6.96 7.82
C ASN A 10 9.91 -7.87 7.42
N THR A 11 9.19 -8.41 8.39
CA THR A 11 8.04 -9.26 8.18
C THR A 11 6.79 -8.55 8.66
N ILE A 12 5.75 -8.66 7.86
CA ILE A 12 4.39 -8.20 8.18
C ILE A 12 3.52 -9.38 8.58
N SER A 13 2.49 -9.10 9.36
CA SER A 13 1.59 -10.10 9.94
C SER A 13 0.15 -9.85 9.49
N PRO A 14 -0.73 -10.87 9.54
CA PRO A 14 -2.17 -10.69 9.33
C PRO A 14 -2.79 -9.55 10.15
N ASN A 15 -2.42 -9.42 11.42
CA ASN A 15 -2.94 -8.39 12.33
C ASN A 15 -2.66 -6.95 11.85
N ASP A 16 -1.60 -6.75 11.06
CA ASP A 16 -1.30 -5.46 10.46
C ASP A 16 -2.40 -5.02 9.46
N LEU A 17 -3.15 -5.97 8.86
CA LEU A 17 -4.27 -5.69 7.96
C LEU A 17 -5.55 -5.33 8.73
N ASP A 18 -5.70 -5.82 9.95
CA ASP A 18 -6.91 -5.63 10.76
C ASP A 18 -7.13 -4.17 11.09
N ILE A 19 -6.02 -3.46 11.33
CA ILE A 19 -5.96 -2.03 11.70
C ILE A 19 -6.67 -1.15 10.67
N ILE A 20 -6.70 -1.57 9.40
CA ILE A 20 -7.29 -0.78 8.30
C ILE A 20 -8.67 -1.27 7.86
N SER A 21 -9.27 -2.23 8.56
CA SER A 21 -10.62 -2.73 8.24
C SER A 21 -11.66 -1.63 8.43
N GLY A 22 -12.67 -1.60 7.55
CA GLY A 22 -13.75 -0.62 7.61
C GLY A 22 -13.79 0.32 6.42
N LYS A 23 -14.47 1.46 6.59
CA LYS A 23 -14.76 2.40 5.50
C LYS A 23 -13.87 3.64 5.59
N TRP A 24 -13.30 4.00 4.45
CA TRP A 24 -12.39 5.11 4.29
C TRP A 24 -12.94 6.09 3.25
N SER A 25 -12.85 7.38 3.55
CA SER A 25 -13.10 8.46 2.59
C SER A 25 -11.80 9.21 2.35
N GLY A 26 -11.44 9.44 1.09
CA GLY A 26 -10.17 10.05 0.74
C GLY A 26 -10.09 10.44 -0.73
N THR A 27 -8.89 10.33 -1.29
CA THR A 27 -8.59 10.75 -2.66
C THR A 27 -7.63 9.80 -3.35
N LEU A 28 -7.78 9.67 -4.67
CA LEU A 28 -6.78 9.09 -5.56
C LEU A 28 -6.03 10.24 -6.25
N THR A 29 -4.70 10.18 -6.22
CA THR A 29 -3.83 11.09 -6.96
C THR A 29 -2.93 10.28 -7.90
N TYR A 30 -2.85 10.67 -9.16
CA TYR A 30 -1.94 10.08 -10.14
C TYR A 30 -1.33 11.16 -11.04
N LEU A 31 -0.20 10.83 -11.67
CA LEU A 31 0.43 11.69 -12.67
C LEU A 31 -0.28 11.48 -14.02
N ASP A 32 -0.89 12.54 -14.55
CA ASP A 32 -1.37 12.53 -15.94
C ASP A 32 -0.16 12.69 -16.87
N TYR A 33 0.16 11.63 -17.62
CA TYR A 33 1.28 11.62 -18.55
C TYR A 33 1.08 12.48 -19.80
N SER A 34 -0.15 12.88 -20.12
CA SER A 34 -0.42 13.78 -21.24
C SER A 34 -0.03 15.22 -20.92
N THR A 35 -0.31 15.67 -19.69
CA THR A 35 -0.02 17.03 -19.23
C THR A 35 1.21 17.12 -18.32
N ASN A 36 1.74 15.97 -17.89
CA ASN A 36 2.79 15.83 -16.88
C ASN A 36 2.48 16.55 -15.56
N LYS A 37 1.21 16.53 -15.14
CA LYS A 37 0.72 17.18 -13.92
C LYS A 37 -0.04 16.18 -13.04
N PRO A 38 -0.02 16.33 -11.71
CA PRO A 38 -0.84 15.49 -10.85
C PRO A 38 -2.33 15.82 -11.06
N PHE A 39 -3.14 14.78 -11.16
CA PHE A 39 -4.59 14.84 -11.11
C PHE A 39 -5.05 14.19 -9.81
N THR A 40 -6.05 14.77 -9.15
CA THR A 40 -6.62 14.25 -7.89
C THR A 40 -8.13 14.22 -7.96
N MET A 41 -8.73 13.11 -7.53
CA MET A 41 -10.17 12.97 -7.42
C MET A 41 -10.60 12.28 -6.12
N PRO A 42 -11.82 12.53 -5.62
CA PRO A 42 -12.37 11.81 -4.48
C PRO A 42 -12.42 10.30 -4.74
N ALA A 43 -12.02 9.52 -3.74
CA ALA A 43 -12.07 8.07 -3.78
C ALA A 43 -12.40 7.55 -2.37
N ASN A 44 -13.35 6.62 -2.30
CA ASN A 44 -13.70 5.94 -1.05
C ASN A 44 -13.34 4.47 -1.16
N VAL A 45 -13.03 3.85 -0.02
CA VAL A 45 -12.70 2.43 0.07
C VAL A 45 -13.50 1.76 1.18
N SER A 46 -14.07 0.60 0.90
CA SER A 46 -14.43 -0.39 1.93
C SER A 46 -13.33 -1.44 1.99
N VAL A 47 -12.72 -1.62 3.16
CA VAL A 47 -11.74 -2.66 3.44
C VAL A 47 -12.43 -3.80 4.18
N GLU A 48 -12.44 -4.96 3.56
CA GLU A 48 -13.08 -6.17 4.07
C GLU A 48 -12.07 -7.31 4.12
N ARG A 49 -12.32 -8.32 4.96
CA ARG A 49 -11.51 -9.53 4.94
C ARG A 49 -11.62 -10.22 3.59
N GLY A 50 -10.48 -10.71 3.12
CA GLY A 50 -10.41 -11.52 1.92
C GLY A 50 -10.73 -12.98 2.20
N LYS A 51 -10.11 -13.87 1.40
CA LYS A 51 -10.29 -15.32 1.52
C LYS A 51 -9.78 -15.93 2.83
N ASP A 52 -8.78 -15.30 3.45
CA ASP A 52 -8.09 -15.76 4.67
C ASP A 52 -7.49 -14.55 5.41
N GLU A 53 -6.88 -14.78 6.57
CA GLU A 53 -6.29 -13.73 7.41
C GLU A 53 -5.15 -12.94 6.74
N TYR A 54 -4.49 -13.52 5.72
CA TYR A 54 -3.38 -12.89 4.99
C TYR A 54 -3.86 -12.01 3.83
N GLN A 55 -5.17 -11.86 3.67
CA GLN A 55 -5.75 -11.10 2.57
C GLN A 55 -6.85 -10.16 3.07
N ILE A 56 -6.86 -8.95 2.51
CA ILE A 56 -8.01 -8.05 2.54
C ILE A 56 -8.43 -7.70 1.12
N GLN A 57 -9.71 -7.44 0.95
CA GLN A 57 -10.31 -6.93 -0.26
C GLN A 57 -10.56 -5.43 -0.11
N LEU A 58 -10.24 -4.68 -1.16
CA LEU A 58 -10.52 -3.26 -1.29
C LEU A 58 -11.66 -3.08 -2.29
N LEU A 59 -12.77 -2.51 -1.86
CA LEU A 59 -13.86 -2.08 -2.73
C LEU A 59 -13.73 -0.57 -2.93
N ILE A 60 -13.20 -0.17 -4.08
CA ILE A 60 -12.87 1.22 -4.39
C ILE A 60 -14.04 1.83 -5.17
N SER A 61 -14.46 3.02 -4.73
CA SER A 61 -15.51 3.80 -5.40
C SER A 61 -15.06 5.23 -5.68
N TYR A 62 -15.42 5.72 -6.86
CA TYR A 62 -15.13 7.07 -7.33
C TYR A 62 -16.45 7.81 -7.52
N PRO A 63 -16.88 8.65 -6.56
CA PRO A 63 -18.21 9.28 -6.57
C PRO A 63 -18.51 10.09 -7.84
N LYS A 64 -17.47 10.68 -8.45
CA LYS A 64 -17.58 11.47 -9.68
C LYS A 64 -17.39 10.64 -10.96
N GLU A 65 -16.88 9.42 -10.85
CA GLU A 65 -16.62 8.52 -11.98
C GLU A 65 -17.06 7.07 -11.64
N PRO A 66 -18.35 6.80 -11.40
CA PRO A 66 -18.78 5.49 -10.89
C PRO A 66 -18.46 4.30 -11.81
N ASN A 67 -18.32 4.55 -13.11
CA ASN A 67 -17.93 3.53 -14.10
C ASN A 67 -16.49 3.04 -13.89
N ALA A 68 -15.65 3.80 -13.18
CA ALA A 68 -14.29 3.43 -12.85
C ALA A 68 -14.18 2.65 -11.52
N ASN A 69 -15.30 2.46 -10.79
CA ASN A 69 -15.30 1.70 -9.54
C ASN A 69 -14.63 0.33 -9.74
N SER A 70 -13.84 -0.09 -8.74
CA SER A 70 -12.99 -1.26 -8.90
C SER A 70 -12.86 -2.05 -7.61
N LYS A 71 -12.32 -3.26 -7.75
CA LYS A 71 -11.98 -4.13 -6.63
C LYS A 71 -10.50 -4.47 -6.71
N ASP A 72 -9.81 -4.42 -5.58
CA ASP A 72 -8.41 -4.81 -5.46
C ASP A 72 -8.20 -5.67 -4.21
N ARG A 73 -6.98 -6.18 -4.00
CA ARG A 73 -6.62 -7.01 -2.86
C ARG A 73 -5.24 -6.64 -2.35
N ILE A 74 -5.09 -6.63 -1.04
CA ILE A 74 -3.78 -6.64 -0.38
C ILE A 74 -3.53 -8.05 0.13
N ASN A 75 -2.36 -8.62 -0.21
CA ASN A 75 -1.96 -9.97 0.15
C ASN A 75 -0.62 -9.95 0.87
N ILE A 76 -0.55 -10.65 1.99
CA ILE A 76 0.67 -10.94 2.73
C ILE A 76 1.08 -12.39 2.44
N SER A 77 2.37 -12.67 2.24
CA SER A 77 2.84 -14.06 2.19
C SER A 77 2.80 -14.69 3.58
N LYS A 78 2.65 -16.02 3.67
CA LYS A 78 2.60 -16.72 4.98
C LYS A 78 3.81 -16.46 5.88
N ASP A 79 4.98 -16.24 5.29
CA ASP A 79 6.22 -15.90 6.00
C ASP A 79 6.39 -14.40 6.29
N GLY A 80 5.41 -13.57 5.91
CA GLY A 80 5.39 -12.13 6.12
C GLY A 80 6.38 -11.34 5.26
N LYS A 81 7.15 -11.97 4.37
CA LYS A 81 8.24 -11.28 3.63
C LYS A 81 7.79 -10.57 2.36
N LEU A 82 6.60 -10.90 1.86
CA LEU A 82 6.03 -10.31 0.65
C LEU A 82 4.72 -9.59 0.95
N LEU A 83 4.56 -8.41 0.36
CA LEU A 83 3.31 -7.66 0.29
C LEU A 83 2.96 -7.44 -1.18
N ASN A 84 1.80 -7.94 -1.60
CA ASN A 84 1.40 -7.96 -3.01
C ASN A 84 2.48 -8.55 -3.93
N LYS A 85 3.09 -9.65 -3.50
CA LYS A 85 4.20 -10.37 -4.17
C LYS A 85 5.53 -9.60 -4.23
N ASN A 86 5.60 -8.38 -3.69
CA ASN A 86 6.82 -7.59 -3.64
C ASN A 86 7.51 -7.78 -2.29
N ARG A 87 8.84 -7.88 -2.31
CA ARG A 87 9.64 -8.06 -1.10
C ARG A 87 9.52 -6.84 -0.19
N VAL A 88 9.22 -7.06 1.08
CA VAL A 88 9.26 -6.04 2.12
C VAL A 88 10.72 -5.66 2.38
N THR A 89 11.04 -4.38 2.17
CA THR A 89 12.39 -3.81 2.34
C THR A 89 12.52 -3.00 3.62
N SER A 90 11.42 -2.43 4.12
CA SER A 90 11.37 -1.76 5.43
C SER A 90 10.02 -1.98 6.10
N ARG A 91 10.04 -2.13 7.43
CA ARG A 91 8.88 -2.05 8.32
C ARG A 91 9.21 -1.09 9.45
N GLU A 92 8.45 -0.02 9.58
CA GLU A 92 8.62 1.03 10.59
C GLU A 92 7.34 1.15 11.39
N ILE A 93 7.44 1.18 12.72
CA ILE A 93 6.31 1.52 13.59
C ILE A 93 6.27 3.05 13.68
N LEU A 94 5.18 3.69 13.24
CA LEU A 94 5.05 5.15 13.21
C LEU A 94 4.57 5.73 14.55
N THR A 95 3.65 5.02 15.22
CA THR A 95 3.09 5.32 16.55
C THR A 95 2.66 4.01 17.21
N THR A 96 2.07 4.03 18.41
CA THR A 96 1.61 2.81 19.12
C THR A 96 0.61 1.96 18.31
N GLN A 97 -0.03 2.49 17.26
CA GLN A 97 -1.06 1.78 16.48
C GLN A 97 -0.87 1.88 14.96
N GLY A 98 0.21 2.50 14.48
CA GLY A 98 0.44 2.72 13.05
C GLY A 98 1.74 2.09 12.57
N ILE A 99 1.71 1.52 11.37
CA ILE A 99 2.89 0.97 10.70
C ILE A 99 3.06 1.58 9.32
N LYS A 100 4.32 1.65 8.90
CA LYS A 100 4.73 1.97 7.54
C LYS A 100 5.50 0.79 6.98
N ILE A 101 5.08 0.31 5.82
CA ILE A 101 5.69 -0.81 5.12
C ILE A 101 6.19 -0.31 3.77
N THR A 102 7.41 -0.66 3.42
CA THR A 102 7.98 -0.34 2.11
C THR A 102 8.31 -1.64 1.37
N THR A 103 7.96 -1.70 0.09
CA THR A 103 8.43 -2.74 -0.84
C THR A 103 9.11 -2.08 -2.02
N GLU A 104 10.12 -2.74 -2.60
CA GLU A 104 10.77 -2.28 -3.82
C GLU A 104 10.95 -3.43 -4.81
N TYR A 105 10.81 -3.13 -6.10
CA TYR A 105 11.05 -4.07 -7.19
C TYR A 105 11.39 -3.33 -8.49
N SER A 106 12.16 -3.99 -9.36
CA SER A 106 12.38 -3.52 -10.73
C SER A 106 11.18 -3.88 -11.60
N GLY A 107 10.69 -2.92 -12.37
CA GLY A 107 9.51 -3.12 -13.22
C GLY A 107 9.48 -2.17 -14.40
N LYS A 108 8.27 -1.90 -14.88
CA LYS A 108 8.00 -0.88 -15.89
C LYS A 108 6.89 0.05 -15.43
N ASP A 109 7.03 1.31 -15.74
CA ASP A 109 5.98 2.32 -15.62
C ASP A 109 6.00 3.18 -16.89
N ASN A 110 4.85 3.60 -17.39
CA ASN A 110 4.75 4.31 -18.67
C ASN A 110 5.59 3.68 -19.81
N ARG A 111 5.58 2.34 -19.88
CA ARG A 111 6.36 1.51 -20.82
C ARG A 111 7.90 1.60 -20.70
N LYS A 112 8.44 2.36 -19.74
CA LYS A 112 9.88 2.51 -19.47
C LYS A 112 10.30 1.66 -18.26
N LYS A 113 11.54 1.19 -18.25
CA LYS A 113 12.08 0.47 -17.07
C LYS A 113 12.21 1.45 -15.90
N ALA A 114 11.86 0.99 -14.70
CA ALA A 114 11.92 1.79 -13.50
C ALA A 114 12.17 0.92 -12.25
N LEU A 115 12.74 1.55 -11.22
CA LEU A 115 12.61 1.08 -9.85
C LEU A 115 11.25 1.57 -9.31
N ILE A 116 10.44 0.63 -8.84
CA ILE A 116 9.13 0.93 -8.24
C ILE A 116 9.24 0.68 -6.74
N ARG A 117 8.88 1.71 -5.96
CA ARG A 117 8.71 1.60 -4.52
C ARG A 117 7.24 1.76 -4.17
N ASN A 118 6.70 0.82 -3.41
CA ASN A 118 5.39 1.01 -2.79
C ASN A 118 5.59 1.32 -1.30
N VAL A 119 4.90 2.35 -0.82
CA VAL A 119 4.84 2.74 0.58
C VAL A 119 3.40 2.60 1.04
N TYR A 120 3.21 1.81 2.10
CA TYR A 120 1.93 1.58 2.73
C TYR A 120 1.97 2.19 4.13
N ILE A 121 0.92 2.92 4.51
CA ILE A 121 0.71 3.36 5.90
C ILE A 121 -0.62 2.80 6.37
N PHE A 122 -0.56 1.92 7.36
CA PHE A 122 -1.71 1.27 7.96
C PHE A 122 -1.83 1.75 9.41
N GLY A 123 -2.92 2.42 9.73
CA GLY A 123 -3.20 2.95 11.05
C GLY A 123 -4.70 3.18 11.25
N PRO A 124 -5.17 3.36 12.49
CA PRO A 124 -6.58 3.47 12.81
C PRO A 124 -7.26 4.72 12.21
N GLN A 125 -6.48 5.75 11.90
CA GLN A 125 -6.97 7.01 11.31
C GLN A 125 -6.35 7.30 9.94
N GLN A 126 -5.51 6.40 9.41
CA GLN A 126 -4.81 6.61 8.16
C GLN A 126 -4.61 5.31 7.40
N PHE A 127 -5.08 5.31 6.16
CA PHE A 127 -4.84 4.25 5.18
C PHE A 127 -4.24 4.86 3.90
N VAL A 128 -2.98 4.56 3.62
CA VAL A 128 -2.27 5.07 2.43
C VAL A 128 -1.66 3.91 1.66
N ILE A 129 -1.85 3.93 0.34
CA ILE A 129 -1.09 3.15 -0.63
C ILE A 129 -0.46 4.16 -1.59
N ARG A 130 0.87 4.23 -1.62
CA ARG A 130 1.62 5.14 -2.50
C ARG A 130 2.58 4.35 -3.36
N LYS A 131 2.59 4.64 -4.65
CA LYS A 131 3.59 4.16 -5.61
C LYS A 131 4.53 5.29 -5.97
N GLU A 132 5.82 5.07 -5.84
CA GLU A 132 6.89 5.96 -6.26
C GLU A 132 7.67 5.29 -7.39
N VAL A 133 8.04 6.06 -8.41
CA VAL A 133 8.67 5.55 -9.64
C VAL A 133 9.94 6.32 -9.90
N LYS A 134 11.05 5.61 -10.10
CA LYS A 134 12.32 6.16 -10.57
C LYS A 134 12.70 5.49 -11.88
N PHE A 135 12.63 6.22 -12.99
CA PHE A 135 13.09 5.73 -14.29
C PHE A 135 14.62 5.55 -14.32
N TYR A 136 15.08 4.56 -15.09
CA TYR A 136 16.49 4.36 -15.41
C TYR A 136 16.88 5.09 -16.69
#